data_AF-A0AA91TKU3-F1
#
_entry.id   AF-A0AA91TKU3-F1
#
_cell.length_a   1.000
_cell.length_b   1.000
_cell.length_c   1.000
_cell.angle_alpha   90.00
_cell.angle_beta   90.00
_cell.angle_gamma   90.00
#
_symmetry.space_group_name_H-M   'P 1'
#
loop_
_entity.id
_entity.type
_entity.pdbx_description
1 polymer ?
#
loop_
_entity_poly.entity_id
_entity_poly.type
_entity_poly.pdbx_seq_one_letter_code
_entity_poly.pdbx_strand_id
1 'polypeptide(L)' 'MFFRVNRQYIINISFIEKLTKFFNYKMIIKLYGFTDLQIIVSKERISQLKSWLDR' A
#
# COMPACT_ATOMS: atom_id res chain seq x y z
N MET A 1 12.02 -3.75 3.20
CA MET A 1 11.21 -4.67 4.01
C MET A 1 9.94 -5.02 3.23
N PHE A 2 9.42 -6.24 3.33
CA PHE A 2 8.24 -6.68 2.55
C PHE A 2 6.99 -6.74 3.42
N PHE A 3 5.88 -6.20 2.92
CA PHE A 3 4.57 -6.23 3.58
C PHE A 3 3.51 -6.83 2.67
N ARG A 4 2.72 -7.76 3.22
CA ARG A 4 1.60 -8.36 2.52
C ARG A 4 0.38 -7.45 2.63
N VAL A 5 0.09 -6.73 1.56
CA VAL A 5 -1.00 -5.73 1.52
C VAL A 5 -2.38 -6.37 1.34
N ASN A 6 -2.48 -7.50 0.64
CA ASN A 6 -3.70 -8.30 0.54
C ASN A 6 -3.35 -9.76 0.20
N ARG A 7 -4.36 -10.58 -0.14
CA ARG A 7 -4.14 -12.00 -0.46
C ARG A 7 -3.32 -12.21 -1.74
N GLN A 8 -3.35 -11.26 -2.68
CA GLN A 8 -2.72 -11.36 -4.01
C GLN A 8 -1.35 -10.67 -4.09
N TYR A 9 -1.08 -9.67 -3.24
CA TYR A 9 0.09 -8.80 -3.38
C TYR A 9 0.93 -8.72 -2.10
N ILE A 10 2.24 -8.79 -2.29
CA ILE A 10 3.29 -8.45 -1.33
C ILE A 10 4.11 -7.33 -1.96
N ILE A 11 4.35 -6.25 -1.22
CA ILE A 11 5.10 -5.09 -1.73
C ILE A 11 6.31 -4.80 -0.86
N ASN A 12 7.33 -4.18 -1.48
CA ASN A 12 8.41 -3.58 -0.72
C ASN A 12 8.00 -2.17 -0.28
N ILE A 13 8.02 -1.94 1.02
CA ILE A 13 7.49 -0.71 1.62
C ILE A 13 8.40 0.48 1.32
N SER A 14 9.70 0.22 1.10
CA SER A 14 10.69 1.21 0.69
C SER A 14 10.46 1.73 -0.75
N PHE A 15 9.65 1.04 -1.54
CA PHE A 15 9.31 1.41 -2.92
C PHE A 15 7.94 2.08 -3.03
N ILE A 16 7.27 2.35 -1.91
CA ILE A 16 6.00 3.07 -1.93
C ILE A 16 6.27 4.51 -2.30
N GLU A 17 5.75 4.92 -3.46
CA GLU A 17 5.86 6.28 -3.95
C GLU A 17 4.76 7.15 -3.35
N LYS A 18 3.51 6.69 -3.43
CA LYS A 18 2.37 7.48 -2.96
C LYS A 18 1.18 6.62 -2.57
N LEU A 19 0.47 7.08 -1.53
CA LEU A 19 -0.83 6.58 -1.12
C LEU A 19 -1.92 7.55 -1.56
N THR A 20 -2.87 7.10 -2.37
CA THR A 20 -3.97 7.93 -2.88
C THR A 20 -5.31 7.37 -2.40
N LYS A 21 -6.26 8.24 -2.05
CA LYS A 21 -7.60 7.79 -1.65
C LYS A 21 -8.35 7.20 -2.85
N PHE A 22 -9.04 6.09 -2.63
CA PHE A 22 -9.96 5.47 -3.57
C PHE A 22 -11.38 5.52 -3.00
N PHE A 23 -12.38 5.27 -3.86
CA PHE A 23 -13.78 5.25 -3.46
C PHE A 23 -14.06 4.16 -2.40
N ASN A 24 -15.08 4.38 -1.55
CA ASN A 24 -15.50 3.46 -0.48
C ASN A 24 -14.41 3.10 0.55
N TYR A 25 -13.73 4.11 1.11
CA TYR A 25 -12.73 3.96 2.19
C TYR A 25 -11.51 3.09 1.84
N LYS A 26 -11.29 2.85 0.55
CA LYS A 26 -10.09 2.18 0.05
C LYS A 26 -9.01 3.20 -0.26
N MET A 27 -7.77 2.75 -0.33
CA MET A 27 -6.62 3.52 -0.80
C MET A 27 -5.90 2.73 -1.88
N ILE A 28 -5.34 3.45 -2.84
CA ILE A 28 -4.43 2.92 -3.84
C ILE A 28 -3.00 3.19 -3.39
N ILE A 29 -2.18 2.16 -3.44
CA ILE A 29 -0.73 2.24 -3.29
C ILE A 29 -0.13 2.32 -4.69
N LYS A 30 0.65 3.38 -4.94
CA LYS A 30 1.54 3.48 -6.10
C LYS A 30 2.96 3.16 -5.69
N LEU A 31 3.62 2.33 -6.48
CA LEU A 31 5.02 1.96 -6.30
C LEU A 31 5.89 2.67 -7.34
N TYR A 32 7.08 3.08 -6.92
CA TYR A 32 8.04 3.71 -7.80
C TYR A 32 8.43 2.73 -8.94
N GLY A 33 8.32 3.19 -10.19
CA GLY A 33 8.60 2.39 -11.38
C GLY A 33 7.47 1.45 -11.84
N PHE A 34 6.33 1.41 -11.12
CA PHE A 34 5.16 0.61 -11.50
C PHE A 34 3.93 1.50 -11.68
N THR A 35 3.92 2.31 -12.74
CA THR A 35 2.85 3.27 -13.04
C THR A 35 1.50 2.64 -13.30
N ASP A 36 1.47 1.45 -13.92
CA ASP A 36 0.25 0.73 -14.25
C ASP A 36 -0.28 -0.14 -13.09
N LEU A 37 0.55 -0.39 -12.07
CA LEU A 37 0.18 -1.22 -10.94
C LEU A 37 -0.52 -0.37 -9.87
N GLN A 38 -1.83 -0.55 -9.74
CA GLN A 38 -2.63 0.09 -8.70
C GLN A 38 -3.10 -0.93 -7.68
N ILE A 39 -2.49 -0.92 -6.49
CA ILE A 39 -2.83 -1.87 -5.43
C ILE A 39 -3.88 -1.23 -4.52
N ILE A 40 -5.10 -1.74 -4.61
CA ILE A 40 -6.23 -1.26 -3.80
C ILE A 40 -6.24 -2.00 -2.47
N VAL A 41 -6.26 -1.23 -1.37
CA VAL A 41 -6.25 -1.73 0.01
C VAL A 41 -7.25 -0.96 0.87
N SER A 42 -7.68 -1.52 2.00
CA SER A 42 -8.52 -0.79 2.95
C SER A 42 -7.69 0.20 3.79
N LYS A 43 -8.34 1.24 4.30
CA LYS A 43 -7.72 2.23 5.21
C LYS A 43 -7.07 1.58 6.44
N GLU A 44 -7.68 0.55 7.02
CA GLU A 44 -7.14 -0.20 8.16
C GLU A 44 -5.77 -0.82 7.85
N ARG A 45 -5.60 -1.40 6.66
CA ARG A 45 -4.34 -2.00 6.23
C ARG A 45 -3.23 -0.97 6.07
N ILE A 46 -3.55 0.22 5.57
CA ILE A 46 -2.58 1.33 5.51
C ILE A 46 -2.21 1.81 6.91
N SER A 47 -3.16 1.84 7.84
CA SER A 47 -2.86 2.20 9.23
C SER A 47 -1.90 1.18 9.87
N GLN A 48 -2.12 -0.12 9.64
CA GLN A 48 -1.19 -1.17 10.05
C GLN A 48 0.18 -1.02 9.39
N LEU A 49 0.23 -0.75 8.08
CA LEU A 49 1.47 -0.53 7.35
C LEU A 49 2.29 0.63 7.96
N LYS A 50 1.64 1.76 8.26
CA LYS A 50 2.28 2.91 8.90
C LYS A 50 2.80 2.57 10.29
N SER A 51 1.99 1.92 11.11
CA SER A 51 2.40 1.49 12.45
C SER A 51 3.56 0.49 12.43
N TRP A 52 3.69 -0.26 11.34
CA TRP A 52 4.77 -1.23 11.17
C TRP A 52 6.08 -0.57 10.70
N LEU A 53 5.99 0.56 10.00
CA LEU A 53 7.15 1.39 9.62
C LEU A 53 7.72 2.20 10.78
N ASP A 54 6.90 2.52 11.78
CA ASP A 54 7.28 3.29 12.99
C ASP A 54 7.97 2.41 14.05
N ARG A 55 8.12 1.10 13.80
CA ARG A 55 8.87 0.16 14.63
C ARG A 55 10.25 -0.09 14.04
#